data_AF-A0A7S2M6E0-F1
#
_entry.id   AF-A0A7S2M6E0-F1
#
_cell.length_a   1.000
_cell.length_b   1.000
_cell.length_c   1.000
_cell.angle_alpha   90.00
_cell.angle_beta   90.00
_cell.angle_gamma   90.00
#
_symmetry.space_group_name_H-M   'P 1'
#
loop_
_entity.id
_entity.type
_entity.pdbx_description
1 polymer ?
#
loop_
_entity_poly.entity_id
_entity_poly.type
_entity_poly.pdbx_seq_one_letter_code
_entity_poly.pdbx_strand_id
1 'polypeptide(L)'
;ARASEDPEATDLRDQLVALDEEMKKGGETGGWSSLHHHIFMQLFRAHGLKATPKFYAEAQNKLPSMNESDILDHMRWVGEHEARQGKRRMLLVKWRERRAELVRQAAQADSERQAEEAAQRRRAEEREQQVQAERKRKITEWRRARAEEHRRVAAEEQVAAREHARSEREQLQSRLQQKRECAEAFRAKREAAKAQAARDEARARASATRPLSQEDRQRISARNAELFQRKVQQAQQAQQAQQAQ
;
A
#
# COMPACT_ATOMS: atom_id res chain seq x y z
N ALA A 1 -42.61 4.52 -17.66
CA ALA A 1 -43.64 3.53 -18.04
C ALA A 1 -44.76 3.64 -17.03
N ARG A 2 -45.98 3.96 -17.45
CA ARG A 2 -47.14 3.91 -16.54
C ARG A 2 -47.26 2.46 -16.09
N ALA A 3 -47.30 2.24 -14.77
CA ALA A 3 -47.56 0.92 -14.20
C ALA A 3 -48.77 0.34 -14.94
N SER A 4 -48.55 -0.77 -15.65
CA SER A 4 -49.64 -1.59 -16.16
C SER A 4 -50.52 -1.88 -14.96
N GLU A 5 -51.68 -1.22 -14.87
CA GLU A 5 -52.63 -1.51 -13.81
C GLU A 5 -52.96 -2.99 -13.92
N ASP A 6 -52.79 -3.69 -12.80
CA ASP A 6 -53.02 -5.12 -12.72
C ASP A 6 -54.45 -5.43 -13.19
N PRO A 7 -54.64 -6.30 -14.20
CA PRO A 7 -55.94 -6.49 -14.84
C PRO A 7 -56.99 -7.00 -13.86
N GLU A 8 -56.59 -7.77 -12.85
CA GLU A 8 -57.47 -8.27 -11.79
C GLU A 8 -57.93 -7.14 -10.85
N ALA A 9 -57.03 -6.23 -10.46
CA ALA A 9 -57.39 -5.06 -9.66
C ALA A 9 -58.34 -4.11 -10.38
N THR A 10 -58.18 -3.96 -11.70
CA THR A 10 -59.08 -3.15 -12.54
C THR A 10 -60.45 -3.79 -12.68
N ASP A 11 -60.52 -5.10 -12.96
CA ASP A 11 -61.80 -5.84 -13.02
C ASP A 11 -62.58 -5.76 -11.69
N LEU A 12 -61.91 -5.94 -10.55
CA LEU A 12 -62.54 -5.80 -9.23
C LEU A 12 -63.10 -4.39 -8.99
N ARG A 13 -62.41 -3.36 -9.49
CA ARG A 13 -62.86 -1.96 -9.40
C ARG A 13 -64.09 -1.73 -10.28
N ASP A 14 -64.08 -2.25 -11.50
CA ASP A 14 -65.19 -2.11 -12.43
C ASP A 14 -66.45 -2.83 -11.91
N GLN A 15 -66.29 -4.02 -11.32
CA GLN A 15 -67.37 -4.73 -10.65
C GLN A 15 -67.94 -3.96 -9.44
N LEU A 16 -67.08 -3.29 -8.66
CA LEU A 16 -67.53 -2.41 -7.57
C LEU A 16 -68.32 -1.21 -8.09
N VAL A 17 -67.85 -0.57 -9.16
CA VAL A 17 -68.54 0.57 -9.78
C VAL A 17 -69.89 0.14 -10.35
N ALA A 18 -69.94 -0.97 -11.09
CA ALA A 18 -71.19 -1.51 -11.63
C ALA A 18 -72.20 -1.83 -10.51
N LEU A 19 -71.74 -2.46 -9.43
CA LEU A 19 -72.58 -2.77 -8.27
C LEU A 19 -73.05 -1.50 -7.54
N ASP A 20 -72.20 -0.50 -7.38
CA ASP A 20 -72.56 0.78 -6.77
C ASP A 20 -73.62 1.53 -7.60
N GLU A 21 -73.53 1.48 -8.93
CA GLU A 21 -74.54 2.04 -9.84
C GLU A 21 -75.87 1.27 -9.77
N GLU A 22 -75.84 -0.06 -9.71
CA GLU A 22 -77.05 -0.88 -9.46
C GLU A 22 -77.70 -0.55 -8.12
N MET A 23 -76.90 -0.34 -7.08
CA MET A 23 -77.39 0.02 -5.75
C MET A 23 -78.01 1.41 -5.71
N LYS A 24 -77.44 2.40 -6.42
CA LYS A 24 -78.02 3.74 -6.56
C LYS A 24 -79.39 3.71 -7.24
N LYS A 25 -79.58 2.87 -8.26
CA LYS A 25 -80.87 2.74 -8.97
C LYS A 25 -82.00 2.25 -8.07
N GLY A 26 -81.69 1.41 -7.07
CA GLY A 26 -82.67 0.87 -6.13
C GLY A 26 -83.06 1.81 -4.98
N GLY A 27 -82.35 2.94 -4.83
CA GLY A 27 -82.50 3.86 -3.70
C GLY A 27 -82.09 3.27 -2.35
N GLU A 28 -81.98 4.11 -1.33
CA GLU A 28 -81.62 3.69 0.04
C GLU A 28 -82.78 3.00 0.78
N THR A 29 -84.02 3.26 0.36
CA THR A 29 -85.25 2.82 1.04
C THR A 29 -86.16 1.98 0.16
N GLY A 30 -85.73 1.58 -1.04
CA GLY A 30 -86.55 0.76 -1.94
C GLY A 30 -87.81 1.46 -2.47
N GLY A 31 -87.80 2.80 -2.49
CA GLY A 31 -88.97 3.62 -2.86
C GLY A 31 -89.91 3.93 -1.70
N TRP A 32 -89.67 3.40 -0.49
CA TRP A 32 -90.44 3.75 0.69
C TRP A 32 -89.99 5.09 1.28
N SER A 33 -90.89 5.78 2.00
CA SER A 33 -90.50 6.93 2.80
C SER A 33 -89.50 6.50 3.89
N SER A 34 -88.57 7.38 4.25
CA SER A 34 -87.57 7.07 5.28
C SER A 34 -88.20 6.66 6.61
N LEU A 35 -89.35 7.26 6.96
CA LEU A 35 -90.12 6.91 8.15
C LEU A 35 -90.69 5.49 8.07
N HIS A 36 -91.35 5.13 6.97
CA HIS A 36 -91.92 3.79 6.80
C HIS A 36 -90.84 2.72 6.76
N HIS A 37 -89.75 2.97 6.03
CA HIS A 37 -88.59 2.08 5.99
C HIS A 37 -88.00 1.88 7.39
N HIS A 38 -87.85 2.95 8.17
CA HIS A 38 -87.34 2.86 9.54
C HIS A 38 -88.23 2.02 10.46
N ILE A 39 -89.54 2.29 10.46
CA ILE A 39 -90.52 1.52 11.25
C ILE A 39 -90.49 0.04 10.86
N PHE A 40 -90.49 -0.23 9.54
CA PHE A 40 -90.37 -1.58 9.01
C PHE A 40 -89.10 -2.28 9.51
N MET A 41 -87.94 -1.63 9.40
CA MET A 41 -86.66 -2.23 9.81
C MET A 41 -86.59 -2.46 11.33
N GLN A 42 -87.19 -1.57 12.14
CA GLN A 42 -87.28 -1.76 13.58
C GLN A 42 -88.11 -2.99 13.95
N LEU A 43 -89.30 -3.14 13.35
CA LEU A 43 -90.16 -4.31 13.53
C LEU A 43 -89.47 -5.57 13.02
N PHE A 44 -88.89 -5.54 11.82
CA PHE A 44 -88.26 -6.69 11.20
C PHE A 44 -87.09 -7.21 12.05
N ARG A 45 -86.30 -6.31 12.65
CA ARG A 45 -85.24 -6.67 13.61
C ARG A 45 -85.81 -7.23 14.92
N ALA A 46 -86.89 -6.67 15.45
CA ALA A 46 -87.54 -7.19 16.67
C ALA A 46 -88.06 -8.63 16.48
N HIS A 47 -88.43 -9.00 15.26
CA HIS A 47 -88.84 -10.36 14.87
C HIS A 47 -87.68 -11.23 14.33
N GLY A 48 -86.43 -10.81 14.54
CA GLY A 48 -85.25 -11.61 14.18
C GLY A 48 -85.05 -11.78 12.67
N LEU A 49 -85.45 -10.79 11.87
CA LEU A 49 -85.37 -10.79 10.40
C LEU A 49 -86.17 -11.94 9.75
N LYS A 50 -87.28 -12.34 10.38
CA LYS A 50 -88.15 -13.41 9.89
C LYS A 50 -89.57 -12.91 9.66
N ALA A 51 -90.14 -13.35 8.55
CA ALA A 51 -91.54 -13.15 8.16
C ALA A 51 -92.47 -14.02 9.01
N THR A 52 -92.69 -13.65 10.26
CA THR A 52 -93.66 -14.35 11.12
C THR A 52 -95.07 -13.79 10.93
N PRO A 53 -96.14 -14.58 11.13
CA PRO A 53 -97.50 -14.04 11.10
C PRO A 53 -97.72 -12.86 12.07
N LYS A 54 -97.03 -12.88 13.22
CA LYS A 54 -97.04 -11.79 14.20
C LYS A 54 -96.40 -10.51 13.64
N PHE A 55 -95.32 -10.64 12.89
CA PHE A 55 -94.67 -9.51 12.20
C PHE A 55 -95.64 -8.83 11.22
N TYR A 56 -96.37 -9.58 10.39
CA TYR A 56 -97.32 -8.98 9.44
C TYR A 56 -98.45 -8.23 10.14
N ALA A 57 -99.02 -8.80 11.21
CA ALA A 57 -100.07 -8.15 12.00
C ALA A 57 -99.56 -6.84 12.64
N GLU A 58 -98.35 -6.83 13.20
CA GLU A 58 -97.76 -5.62 13.77
C GLU A 58 -97.38 -4.59 12.70
N ALA A 59 -96.86 -5.02 11.56
CA ALA A 59 -96.50 -4.16 10.44
C ALA A 59 -97.73 -3.45 9.87
N GLN A 60 -98.83 -4.16 9.64
CA GLN A 60 -100.10 -3.57 9.18
C GLN A 60 -100.66 -2.55 10.20
N ASN A 61 -100.56 -2.85 11.50
CA ASN A 61 -101.00 -1.92 12.55
C ASN A 61 -100.16 -0.63 12.62
N LYS A 62 -98.85 -0.72 12.36
CA LYS A 62 -97.93 0.43 12.43
C LYS A 62 -97.80 1.18 11.11
N LEU A 63 -98.12 0.54 10.00
CA LEU A 63 -98.06 1.09 8.64
C LEU A 63 -99.41 0.89 7.92
N PRO A 64 -100.47 1.57 8.37
CA PRO A 64 -101.83 1.35 7.84
C PRO A 64 -102.00 1.78 6.37
N SER A 65 -101.04 2.52 5.83
CA SER A 65 -101.02 2.96 4.43
C SER A 65 -100.38 1.96 3.47
N MET A 66 -99.80 0.87 3.98
CA MET A 66 -99.09 -0.14 3.19
C MET A 66 -99.87 -1.46 3.20
N ASN A 67 -100.05 -2.06 2.03
CA ASN A 67 -100.71 -3.36 1.91
C ASN A 67 -99.74 -4.49 2.24
N GLU A 68 -100.28 -5.70 2.49
CA GLU A 68 -99.45 -6.89 2.73
C GLU A 68 -98.51 -7.20 1.57
N SER A 69 -98.97 -6.98 0.33
CA SER A 69 -98.13 -7.11 -0.87
C SER A 69 -96.94 -6.15 -0.84
N ASP A 70 -97.16 -4.89 -0.47
CA ASP A 70 -96.09 -3.88 -0.40
C ASP A 70 -95.05 -4.28 0.65
N ILE A 71 -95.48 -4.82 1.79
CA ILE A 71 -94.60 -5.32 2.86
C ILE A 71 -93.76 -6.51 2.37
N LEU A 72 -94.37 -7.44 1.61
CA LEU A 72 -93.68 -8.59 1.01
C LEU A 72 -92.65 -8.16 -0.04
N ASP A 73 -93.02 -7.25 -0.93
CA ASP A 73 -92.12 -6.71 -1.96
C ASP A 73 -90.95 -5.96 -1.32
N HIS A 74 -91.22 -5.15 -0.29
CA HIS A 74 -90.18 -4.46 0.45
C HIS A 74 -89.25 -5.40 1.21
N MET A 75 -89.78 -6.48 1.78
CA MET A 75 -88.97 -7.53 2.41
C MET A 75 -88.04 -8.21 1.39
N ARG A 76 -88.55 -8.54 0.20
CA ARG A 76 -87.74 -9.07 -0.89
C ARG A 76 -86.65 -8.09 -1.28
N TRP A 77 -86.99 -6.80 -1.42
CA TRP A 77 -86.03 -5.74 -1.71
C TRP A 77 -84.95 -5.64 -0.62
N VAL A 78 -85.31 -5.71 0.67
CA VAL A 78 -84.33 -5.71 1.79
C VAL A 78 -83.38 -6.90 1.67
N GLY A 79 -83.88 -8.10 1.37
CA GLY A 79 -83.05 -9.29 1.16
C GLY A 79 -82.06 -9.12 -0.01
N GLU A 80 -82.54 -8.63 -1.15
CA GLU A 80 -81.71 -8.35 -2.33
C GLU A 80 -80.70 -7.21 -2.06
N HIS A 81 -81.09 -6.18 -1.31
CA HIS A 81 -80.23 -5.08 -0.91
C HIS A 81 -79.12 -5.55 0.04
N GLU A 82 -79.43 -6.35 1.06
CA GLU A 82 -78.43 -6.94 1.97
C GLU A 82 -77.47 -7.87 1.22
N ALA A 83 -77.95 -8.66 0.26
CA ALA A 83 -77.10 -9.48 -0.60
C ALA A 83 -76.13 -8.63 -1.44
N ARG A 84 -76.61 -7.53 -2.05
CA ARG A 84 -75.77 -6.55 -2.77
C ARG A 84 -74.74 -5.90 -1.86
N GLN A 85 -75.14 -5.45 -0.66
CA GLN A 85 -74.23 -4.90 0.35
C GLN A 85 -73.16 -5.92 0.77
N GLY A 86 -73.54 -7.20 0.93
CA GLY A 86 -72.61 -8.30 1.21
C GLY A 86 -71.59 -8.51 0.09
N LYS A 87 -72.06 -8.58 -1.16
CA LYS A 87 -71.20 -8.70 -2.34
C LYS A 87 -70.25 -7.51 -2.46
N ARG A 88 -70.73 -6.29 -2.21
CA ARG A 88 -69.93 -5.06 -2.20
C ARG A 88 -68.80 -5.13 -1.18
N ARG A 89 -69.10 -5.52 0.07
CA ARG A 89 -68.09 -5.70 1.12
C ARG A 89 -67.03 -6.72 0.71
N MET A 90 -67.44 -7.87 0.17
CA MET A 90 -66.52 -8.91 -0.30
C MET A 90 -65.60 -8.40 -1.42
N LEU A 91 -66.15 -7.75 -2.46
CA LEU A 91 -65.35 -7.20 -3.56
C LEU A 91 -64.36 -6.14 -3.08
N LEU A 92 -64.78 -5.29 -2.14
CA LEU A 92 -63.94 -4.26 -1.56
C LEU A 92 -62.77 -4.84 -0.74
N VAL A 93 -63.00 -5.94 -0.01
CA VAL A 93 -61.92 -6.66 0.67
C VAL A 93 -60.95 -7.24 -0.35
N LYS A 94 -61.44 -7.98 -1.36
CA LYS A 94 -60.60 -8.55 -2.42
C LYS A 94 -59.76 -7.50 -3.14
N TRP A 95 -60.37 -6.35 -3.47
CA TRP A 95 -59.68 -5.24 -4.13
C TRP A 95 -58.57 -4.66 -3.25
N ARG A 96 -58.82 -4.48 -1.94
CA ARG A 96 -57.81 -4.01 -0.98
C ARG A 96 -56.68 -4.99 -0.81
N GLU A 97 -56.98 -6.29 -0.69
CA GLU A 97 -55.99 -7.36 -0.58
C GLU A 97 -55.11 -7.42 -1.83
N ARG A 98 -55.71 -7.43 -3.02
CA ARG A 98 -54.97 -7.43 -4.29
C ARG A 98 -54.05 -6.22 -4.40
N ARG A 99 -54.54 -5.03 -4.04
CA ARG A 99 -53.72 -3.82 -4.06
C ARG A 99 -52.57 -3.87 -3.06
N ALA A 100 -52.81 -4.37 -1.85
CA ALA A 100 -51.76 -4.54 -0.84
C ALA A 100 -50.70 -5.55 -1.31
N GLU A 101 -51.12 -6.63 -1.97
CA GLU A 101 -50.21 -7.63 -2.55
C GLU A 101 -49.30 -7.02 -3.62
N LEU A 102 -49.85 -6.23 -4.54
CA LEU A 102 -49.07 -5.55 -5.58
C LEU A 102 -48.03 -4.59 -4.99
N VAL A 103 -48.38 -3.86 -3.93
CA VAL A 103 -47.45 -2.99 -3.21
C VAL A 103 -46.33 -3.81 -2.55
N ARG A 104 -46.67 -4.94 -1.94
CA ARG A 104 -45.69 -5.84 -1.32
C ARG A 104 -44.73 -6.43 -2.36
N GLN A 105 -45.25 -6.88 -3.49
CA GLN A 105 -44.44 -7.42 -4.58
C GLN A 105 -43.51 -6.37 -5.19
N ALA A 106 -44.00 -5.15 -5.39
CA ALA A 106 -43.16 -4.04 -5.86
C ALA A 106 -42.05 -3.71 -4.86
N ALA A 107 -42.37 -3.64 -3.56
CA ALA A 107 -41.38 -3.39 -2.51
C ALA A 107 -40.33 -4.51 -2.42
N GLN A 108 -40.76 -5.78 -2.57
CA GLN A 108 -39.84 -6.92 -2.59
C GLN A 108 -38.92 -6.88 -3.81
N ALA A 109 -39.45 -6.63 -5.01
CA ALA A 109 -38.66 -6.53 -6.23
C ALA A 109 -37.64 -5.39 -6.17
N ASP A 110 -38.02 -4.22 -5.61
CA ASP A 110 -37.09 -3.12 -5.39
C ASP A 110 -36.01 -3.47 -4.36
N SER A 111 -36.37 -4.17 -3.28
CA SER A 111 -35.39 -4.64 -2.28
C SER A 111 -34.40 -5.64 -2.87
N GLU A 112 -34.87 -6.58 -3.69
CA GLU A 112 -34.01 -7.56 -4.38
C GLU A 112 -33.07 -6.85 -5.35
N ARG A 113 -33.56 -5.90 -6.15
CA ARG A 113 -32.72 -5.09 -7.05
C ARG A 113 -31.64 -4.33 -6.29
N GLN A 114 -32.00 -3.70 -5.16
CA GLN A 114 -31.02 -2.98 -4.33
C GLN A 114 -29.97 -3.92 -3.73
N ALA A 115 -30.37 -5.13 -3.31
CA ALA A 115 -29.44 -6.13 -2.78
C ALA A 115 -28.46 -6.62 -3.88
N GLU A 116 -28.95 -6.85 -5.09
CA GLU A 116 -28.12 -7.22 -6.23
C GLU A 116 -27.13 -6.11 -6.61
N GLU A 117 -27.59 -4.86 -6.71
CA GLU A 117 -26.74 -3.70 -6.98
C GLU A 117 -25.65 -3.56 -5.91
N ALA A 118 -25.99 -3.71 -4.63
CA ALA A 118 -25.04 -3.65 -3.52
C ALA A 118 -24.01 -4.79 -3.60
N ALA A 119 -24.43 -6.01 -3.92
CA ALA A 119 -23.54 -7.15 -4.11
C ALA A 119 -22.59 -6.95 -5.30
N GLN A 120 -23.08 -6.39 -6.41
CA GLN A 120 -22.25 -6.07 -7.57
C GLN A 120 -21.20 -5.01 -7.24
N ARG A 121 -21.57 -3.95 -6.50
CA ARG A 121 -20.63 -2.91 -6.04
C ARG A 121 -19.52 -3.50 -5.16
N ARG A 122 -19.86 -4.32 -4.18
CA ARG A 122 -18.87 -5.00 -3.32
C ARG A 122 -17.89 -5.84 -4.14
N ARG A 123 -18.40 -6.63 -5.09
CA ARG A 123 -17.53 -7.43 -5.99
C ARG A 123 -16.64 -6.56 -6.88
N ALA A 124 -17.10 -5.38 -7.28
CA ALA A 124 -16.29 -4.44 -8.06
C ALA A 124 -15.17 -3.83 -7.19
N GLU A 125 -15.51 -3.38 -5.99
CA GLU A 125 -14.56 -2.83 -5.01
C GLU A 125 -13.49 -3.87 -4.61
N GLU A 126 -13.88 -5.11 -4.34
CA GLU A 126 -12.94 -6.21 -4.03
C GLU A 126 -11.95 -6.45 -5.18
N ARG A 127 -12.44 -6.45 -6.43
CA ARG A 127 -11.58 -6.62 -7.62
C ARG A 127 -10.62 -5.44 -7.77
N GLU A 128 -11.09 -4.21 -7.56
CA GLU A 128 -10.24 -3.03 -7.61
C GLU A 128 -9.15 -3.09 -6.53
N GLN A 129 -9.50 -3.47 -5.30
CA GLN A 129 -8.54 -3.63 -4.20
C GLN A 129 -7.49 -4.70 -4.52
N GLN A 130 -7.87 -5.82 -5.13
CA GLN A 130 -6.94 -6.86 -5.57
C GLN A 130 -5.95 -6.32 -6.61
N VAL A 131 -6.45 -5.63 -7.65
CA VAL A 131 -5.59 -5.01 -8.68
C VAL A 131 -4.63 -4.00 -8.08
N GLN A 132 -5.09 -3.16 -7.15
CA GLN A 132 -4.23 -2.20 -6.46
C GLN A 132 -3.18 -2.88 -5.58
N ALA A 133 -3.54 -3.96 -4.88
CA ALA A 133 -2.62 -4.74 -4.07
C ALA A 133 -1.53 -5.40 -4.92
N GLU A 134 -1.88 -6.01 -6.05
CA GLU A 134 -0.93 -6.58 -6.99
C GLU A 134 0.01 -5.52 -7.58
N ARG A 135 -0.53 -4.36 -7.96
CA ARG A 135 0.28 -3.24 -8.46
C ARG A 135 1.30 -2.78 -7.42
N LYS A 136 0.88 -2.65 -6.15
CA LYS A 136 1.78 -2.30 -5.04
C LYS A 136 2.87 -3.35 -4.85
N ARG A 137 2.53 -4.65 -4.90
CA ARG A 137 3.51 -5.75 -4.81
C ARG A 137 4.57 -5.65 -5.90
N LYS A 138 4.16 -5.49 -7.17
CA LYS A 138 5.08 -5.33 -8.30
C LYS A 138 6.01 -4.13 -8.13
N ILE A 139 5.50 -3.00 -7.64
CA ILE A 139 6.32 -1.81 -7.36
C ILE A 139 7.34 -2.08 -6.25
N THR A 140 6.92 -2.75 -5.17
CA THR A 140 7.83 -3.08 -4.06
C THR A 140 8.92 -4.05 -4.48
N GLU A 141 8.59 -5.07 -5.28
CA GLU A 141 9.53 -6.03 -5.83
C GLU A 141 10.53 -5.34 -6.76
N TRP A 142 10.06 -4.48 -7.66
CA TRP A 142 10.92 -3.70 -8.55
C TRP A 142 11.88 -2.78 -7.79
N ARG A 143 11.39 -2.08 -6.74
CA ARG A 143 12.25 -1.24 -5.89
C ARG A 143 13.31 -2.06 -5.18
N ARG A 144 12.95 -3.24 -4.67
CA ARG A 144 13.88 -4.15 -4.00
C ARG A 144 14.95 -4.65 -4.96
N ALA A 145 14.55 -5.15 -6.14
CA ALA A 145 15.47 -5.62 -7.17
C ALA A 145 16.46 -4.53 -7.59
N ARG A 146 15.95 -3.29 -7.79
CA ARG A 146 16.80 -2.15 -8.14
C ARG A 146 17.77 -1.77 -7.02
N ALA A 147 17.33 -1.79 -5.76
CA ALA A 147 18.20 -1.52 -4.62
C ALA A 147 19.27 -2.60 -4.44
N GLU A 148 18.93 -3.87 -4.70
CA GLU A 148 19.88 -4.98 -4.67
C GLU A 148 20.92 -4.86 -5.78
N GLU A 149 20.51 -4.52 -7.00
CA GLU A 149 21.42 -4.26 -8.11
C GLU A 149 22.40 -3.11 -7.80
N HIS A 150 21.89 -1.98 -7.30
CA HIS A 150 22.75 -0.88 -6.86
C HIS A 150 23.74 -1.29 -5.76
N ARG A 151 23.34 -2.17 -4.83
CA ARG A 151 24.25 -2.70 -3.81
C ARG A 151 25.32 -3.61 -4.40
N ARG A 152 24.97 -4.43 -5.39
CA ARG A 152 25.93 -5.30 -6.09
C ARG A 152 26.97 -4.47 -6.83
N VAL A 153 26.54 -3.50 -7.63
CA VAL A 153 27.44 -2.59 -8.35
C VAL A 153 28.35 -1.84 -7.37
N ALA A 154 27.80 -1.29 -6.29
CA ALA A 154 28.61 -0.59 -5.28
C ALA A 154 29.61 -1.52 -4.56
N ALA A 155 29.26 -2.79 -4.33
CA ALA A 155 30.18 -3.77 -3.74
C ALA A 155 31.31 -4.14 -4.72
N GLU A 156 31.00 -4.33 -6.00
CA GLU A 156 31.97 -4.58 -7.06
C GLU A 156 32.95 -3.39 -7.21
N GLU A 157 32.44 -2.16 -7.22
CA GLU A 157 33.26 -0.94 -7.23
C GLU A 157 34.18 -0.85 -6.01
N GLN A 158 33.68 -1.22 -4.81
CA GLN A 158 34.52 -1.24 -3.60
C GLN A 158 35.63 -2.29 -3.66
N VAL A 159 35.34 -3.48 -4.19
CA VAL A 159 36.35 -4.53 -4.37
C VAL A 159 37.39 -4.06 -5.38
N ALA A 160 36.98 -3.55 -6.54
CA ALA A 160 37.87 -3.03 -7.57
C ALA A 160 38.74 -1.88 -7.04
N ALA A 161 38.17 -0.95 -6.27
CA ALA A 161 38.92 0.14 -5.63
C ALA A 161 39.96 -0.37 -4.63
N ARG A 162 39.63 -1.41 -3.85
CA ARG A 162 40.58 -2.04 -2.91
C ARG A 162 41.71 -2.75 -3.63
N GLU A 163 41.41 -3.47 -4.71
CA GLU A 163 42.42 -4.14 -5.54
C GLU A 163 43.33 -3.13 -6.23
N HIS A 164 42.78 -2.05 -6.78
CA HIS A 164 43.56 -0.96 -7.37
C HIS A 164 44.49 -0.32 -6.32
N ALA A 165 43.96 0.05 -5.15
CA ALA A 165 44.76 0.63 -4.07
C ALA A 165 45.85 -0.33 -3.57
N ARG A 166 45.59 -1.65 -3.56
CA ARG A 166 46.60 -2.66 -3.23
C ARG A 166 47.70 -2.73 -4.29
N SER A 167 47.33 -2.78 -5.56
CA SER A 167 48.27 -2.79 -6.69
C SER A 167 49.16 -1.54 -6.69
N GLU A 168 48.59 -0.35 -6.45
CA GLU A 168 49.37 0.89 -6.34
C GLU A 168 50.36 0.88 -5.18
N ARG A 169 49.96 0.33 -4.02
CA ARG A 169 50.85 0.15 -2.87
C ARG A 169 51.99 -0.81 -3.18
N GLU A 170 51.70 -1.94 -3.81
CA GLU A 170 52.71 -2.94 -4.21
C GLU A 170 53.68 -2.34 -5.25
N GLN A 171 53.18 -1.60 -6.24
CA GLN A 171 54.01 -0.88 -7.22
C GLN A 171 54.91 0.17 -6.56
N LEU A 172 54.37 0.96 -5.62
CA LEU A 172 55.14 1.95 -4.90
C LEU A 172 56.24 1.29 -4.05
N GLN A 173 55.92 0.21 -3.33
CA GLN A 173 56.88 -0.55 -2.55
C GLN A 173 58.00 -1.13 -3.44
N SER A 174 57.66 -1.74 -4.56
CA SER A 174 58.63 -2.24 -5.54
C SER A 174 59.53 -1.13 -6.07
N ARG A 175 58.98 0.04 -6.44
CA ARG A 175 59.77 1.21 -6.86
C ARG A 175 60.72 1.70 -5.77
N LEU A 176 60.28 1.71 -4.51
CA LEU A 176 61.12 2.10 -3.38
C LEU A 176 62.24 1.09 -3.12
N GLN A 177 61.95 -0.22 -3.23
CA GLN A 177 62.95 -1.28 -3.13
C GLN A 177 64.00 -1.16 -4.23
N GLN A 178 63.59 -1.00 -5.49
CA GLN A 178 64.50 -0.78 -6.62
C GLN A 178 65.40 0.44 -6.41
N LYS A 179 64.83 1.56 -5.94
CA LYS A 179 65.63 2.76 -5.61
C LYS A 179 66.66 2.48 -4.51
N ARG A 180 66.28 1.71 -3.48
CA ARG A 180 67.18 1.32 -2.39
C ARG A 180 68.30 0.42 -2.89
N GLU A 181 67.99 -0.61 -3.67
CA GLU A 181 68.97 -1.52 -4.27
C GLU A 181 69.96 -0.77 -5.16
N CYS A 182 69.48 0.13 -6.02
CA CYS A 182 70.34 0.99 -6.84
C CYS A 182 71.26 1.87 -5.99
N ALA A 183 70.75 2.45 -4.89
CA ALA A 183 71.54 3.27 -3.97
C ALA A 183 72.59 2.43 -3.22
N GLU A 184 72.23 1.22 -2.75
CA GLU A 184 73.16 0.28 -2.11
C GLU A 184 74.23 -0.19 -3.09
N ALA A 185 73.87 -0.53 -4.33
CA ALA A 185 74.82 -0.88 -5.38
C ALA A 185 75.78 0.28 -5.71
N PHE A 186 75.29 1.52 -5.75
CA PHE A 186 76.13 2.70 -5.94
C PHE A 186 77.08 2.92 -4.77
N ARG A 187 76.61 2.76 -3.52
CA ARG A 187 77.46 2.80 -2.31
C ARG A 187 78.53 1.72 -2.35
N ALA A 188 78.17 0.48 -2.68
CA ALA A 188 79.10 -0.63 -2.79
C ALA A 188 80.18 -0.38 -3.86
N LYS A 189 79.79 0.11 -5.05
CA LYS A 189 80.74 0.51 -6.10
C LYS A 189 81.67 1.62 -5.63
N ARG A 190 81.15 2.62 -4.91
CA ARG A 190 81.95 3.72 -4.36
C ARG A 190 82.95 3.24 -3.32
N GLU A 191 82.53 2.39 -2.39
CA GLU A 191 83.43 1.81 -1.38
C GLU A 191 84.47 0.88 -2.02
N ALA A 192 84.10 0.08 -3.03
CA ALA A 192 85.04 -0.74 -3.78
C ALA A 192 86.08 0.11 -4.53
N ALA A 193 85.65 1.20 -5.19
CA ALA A 193 86.54 2.14 -5.85
C ALA A 193 87.48 2.84 -4.86
N LYS A 194 86.98 3.22 -3.67
CA LYS A 194 87.80 3.80 -2.60
C LYS A 194 88.80 2.80 -2.04
N ALA A 195 88.38 1.54 -1.81
CA ALA A 195 89.27 0.47 -1.35
C ALA A 195 90.35 0.14 -2.39
N GLN A 196 89.99 0.14 -3.67
CA GLN A 196 90.95 -0.02 -4.77
C GLN A 196 91.94 1.14 -4.82
N ALA A 197 91.47 2.39 -4.75
CA ALA A 197 92.33 3.57 -4.70
C ALA A 197 93.28 3.53 -3.49
N ALA A 198 92.80 3.10 -2.31
CA ALA A 198 93.64 2.92 -1.13
C ALA A 198 94.69 1.80 -1.31
N ARG A 199 94.37 0.70 -1.99
CA ARG A 199 95.33 -0.36 -2.35
C ARG A 199 96.37 0.15 -3.33
N ASP A 200 95.96 0.89 -4.34
CA ASP A 200 96.85 1.47 -5.34
C ASP A 200 97.77 2.52 -4.71
N GLU A 201 97.26 3.34 -3.78
CA GLU A 201 98.07 4.28 -2.99
C GLU A 201 99.04 3.54 -2.06
N ALA A 202 98.61 2.48 -1.38
CA ALA A 202 99.48 1.65 -0.55
C ALA A 202 100.58 0.98 -1.38
N ARG A 203 100.27 0.50 -2.59
CA ARG A 203 101.23 -0.07 -3.53
C ARG A 203 102.21 1.00 -4.04
N ALA A 204 101.73 2.20 -4.35
CA ALA A 204 102.57 3.33 -4.72
C ALA A 204 103.52 3.71 -3.58
N ARG A 205 103.03 3.83 -2.34
CA ARG A 205 103.84 4.08 -1.14
C ARG A 205 104.87 2.98 -0.90
N ALA A 206 104.48 1.71 -1.03
CA ALA A 206 105.41 0.59 -0.90
C ALA A 206 106.53 0.61 -1.95
N SER A 207 106.21 1.04 -3.19
CA SER A 207 107.21 1.23 -4.25
C SER A 207 108.11 2.45 -4.03
N ALA A 208 107.60 3.49 -3.34
CA ALA A 208 108.36 4.69 -2.95
C ALA A 208 109.30 4.43 -1.76
N THR A 209 108.95 3.51 -0.85
CA THR A 209 109.84 3.01 0.20
C THR A 209 110.79 1.95 -0.34
N ARG A 210 111.68 2.36 -1.26
CA ARG A 210 112.86 1.55 -1.58
C ARG A 210 113.78 1.63 -0.36
N PRO A 211 114.11 0.52 0.32
CA PRO A 211 115.00 0.57 1.48
C PRO A 211 116.34 1.19 1.05
N LEU A 212 116.70 2.33 1.65
CA LEU A 212 117.99 3.00 1.42
C LEU A 212 119.13 1.99 1.56
N SER A 213 119.99 1.94 0.54
CA SER A 213 121.17 1.07 0.45
C SER A 213 122.05 1.22 1.69
N GLN A 214 122.72 0.15 2.08
CA GLN A 214 123.60 0.13 3.25
C GLN A 214 124.73 1.18 3.12
N GLU A 215 125.20 1.44 1.90
CA GLU A 215 126.16 2.53 1.61
C GLU A 215 125.59 3.92 1.89
N ASP A 216 124.33 4.18 1.51
CA ASP A 216 123.69 5.48 1.77
C ASP A 216 123.45 5.70 3.27
N ARG A 217 123.13 4.63 4.01
CA ARG A 217 123.05 4.71 5.49
C ARG A 217 124.41 5.05 6.10
N GLN A 218 125.49 4.46 5.59
CA GLN A 218 126.85 4.76 6.05
C GLN A 218 127.27 6.19 5.70
N ARG A 219 126.92 6.70 4.50
CA ARG A 219 127.17 8.10 4.12
C ARG A 219 126.41 9.09 4.99
N ILE A 220 125.12 8.85 5.25
CA ILE A 220 124.30 9.70 6.13
C ILE A 220 124.84 9.65 7.57
N SER A 221 125.24 8.47 8.04
CA SER A 221 125.90 8.30 9.35
C SER A 221 127.21 9.07 9.44
N ALA A 222 128.10 8.95 8.45
CA ALA A 222 129.38 9.64 8.40
C ALA A 222 129.19 11.16 8.36
N ARG A 223 128.26 11.65 7.54
CA ARG A 223 127.92 13.08 7.46
C ARG A 223 127.33 13.60 8.78
N ASN A 224 126.49 12.81 9.45
CA ASN A 224 125.95 13.18 10.76
C ASN A 224 127.04 13.17 11.84
N ALA A 225 127.98 12.22 11.80
CA ALA A 225 129.14 12.19 12.68
C ALA A 225 130.07 13.40 12.45
N GLU A 226 130.27 13.81 11.19
CA GLU A 226 131.06 14.98 10.83
C GLU A 226 130.38 16.29 11.27
N LEU A 227 129.05 16.42 11.10
CA LEU A 227 128.28 17.54 11.63
C LEU A 227 128.31 17.59 13.16
N PHE A 228 128.27 16.43 13.82
CA PHE A 228 128.40 16.35 15.27
C PHE A 228 129.80 16.76 15.74
N GLN A 229 130.87 16.28 15.08
CA GLN A 229 132.24 16.70 15.37
C GLN A 229 132.46 18.21 15.13
N ARG A 230 131.90 18.77 14.06
CA ARG A 230 131.90 20.23 13.83
C ARG A 230 131.19 20.99 14.94
N LYS A 231 130.05 20.50 15.43
CA LYS A 231 129.36 21.11 16.59
C LYS A 231 130.19 21.01 17.87
N VAL A 232 130.88 19.89 18.11
CA VAL A 232 131.75 19.71 19.29
C VAL A 232 132.96 20.64 19.21
N GLN A 233 133.58 20.79 18.03
CA GLN A 233 134.68 21.75 17.84
C GLN A 233 134.22 23.21 17.99
N GLN A 234 133.04 23.57 17.48
CA GLN A 234 132.45 24.89 17.71
C GLN A 234 132.14 25.13 19.20
N ALA A 235 131.69 24.10 19.94
CA ALA A 235 131.48 24.19 21.38
C ALA A 235 132.80 24.35 22.16
N GLN A 236 133.87 23.65 21.78
CA GLN A 236 135.21 23.80 22.39
C GLN A 236 135.85 25.16 22.07
N GLN A 237 135.66 25.70 20.86
CA GLN A 237 136.09 27.05 20.51
C GLN A 237 135.30 28.13 21.28
N ALA A 238 134.00 27.92 21.50
CA ALA A 238 133.21 28.80 22.38
C ALA A 238 133.68 28.74 23.84
N GLN A 239 134.13 27.57 24.32
CA GLN A 239 134.63 27.38 25.68
C GLN A 239 136.04 27.95 25.90
N GLN A 240 136.91 27.94 24.88
CA GLN A 240 138.23 28.58 24.92
C GLN A 240 138.15 30.11 24.78
N ALA A 241 137.18 30.65 24.05
CA ALA A 241 136.94 32.10 23.98
C ALA A 241 136.38 32.67 25.30
N GLN A 242 135.64 31.87 26.08
CA GLN A 242 135.17 32.27 27.42
C GLN A 242 136.26 32.22 28.52
N GLN A 243 137.42 31.60 28.27
CA GLN A 243 138.58 31.60 29.19
C GLN A 243 139.65 32.66 28.85
N ALA A 244 139.42 33.49 27.82
CA ALA A 244 140.23 34.66 27.47
C ALA A 244 139.61 36.00 27.94
N GLN A 245 138.65 35.92 28.87
CA GLN A 245 138.16 37.01 29.74
C GLN A 245 138.64 36.77 31.17
#